data_AF-A0A382VYQ8-F1
#
_entry.id   AF-A0A382VYQ8-F1
#
_cell.length_a   1.000
_cell.length_b   1.000
_cell.length_c   1.000
_cell.angle_alpha   90.00
_cell.angle_beta   90.00
_cell.angle_gamma   90.00
#
_symmetry.space_group_name_H-M   'P 1'
#
loop_
_entity.id
_entity.type
_entity.pdbx_description
1 polymer ?
#
loop_
_entity_poly.entity_id
_entity_poly.type
_entity_poly.pdbx_seq_one_letter_code
_entity_poly.pdbx_strand_id
1 'polypeptide(L)'
;MVGKNISSFFQITDLIEKELSKDPGSRAAFNIALHDAFCKSSNISLSKFLGTKIAPLPTSVTVGIKGVKETLAEIEEYCDAGFKHIKIKLGQQIDQDIERILKTQE
;
A
#
# COMPACT_ATOMS: atom_id res chain seq x y z
N MET A 1 -7.10 15.69 18.84
CA MET A 1 -6.35 14.54 19.41
C MET A 1 -5.35 14.94 20.49
N VAL A 2 -4.81 16.16 20.46
CA VAL A 2 -3.91 16.70 21.50
C VAL A 2 -4.47 16.50 22.91
N GLY A 3 -3.62 16.06 23.84
CA GLY A 3 -3.97 15.89 25.26
C GLY A 3 -4.72 14.60 25.62
N LYS A 4 -5.08 13.75 24.65
CA LYS A 4 -5.72 12.46 24.93
C LYS A 4 -4.70 11.40 25.33
N ASN A 5 -5.10 10.52 26.26
CA ASN A 5 -4.27 9.39 26.68
C ASN A 5 -4.35 8.26 25.64
N ILE A 6 -3.22 7.63 25.34
CA ILE A 6 -3.14 6.51 24.39
C ILE A 6 -4.00 5.30 24.80
N SER A 7 -4.27 5.13 26.10
CA SER A 7 -5.16 4.07 26.61
C SER A 7 -6.62 4.27 26.17
N SER A 8 -7.03 5.48 25.79
CA SER A 8 -8.34 5.80 25.21
C SER A 8 -8.44 5.42 23.73
N PHE A 9 -7.70 4.40 23.29
CA PHE A 9 -7.54 4.00 21.89
C PHE A 9 -8.85 4.01 21.08
N PHE A 10 -9.86 3.24 21.51
CA PHE A 10 -11.15 3.16 20.80
C PHE A 10 -11.87 4.51 20.69
N GLN A 11 -11.84 5.33 21.75
CA GLN A 11 -12.46 6.66 21.73
C GLN A 11 -11.74 7.61 20.78
N ILE A 12 -10.42 7.47 20.63
CA ILE A 12 -9.63 8.27 19.68
C ILE A 12 -9.93 7.80 18.26
N THR A 13 -10.05 6.50 18.02
CA THR A 13 -10.46 5.94 16.73
C THR A 13 -11.84 6.45 16.31
N ASP A 14 -12.84 6.38 17.19
CA ASP A 14 -14.19 6.89 16.89
C ASP A 14 -14.17 8.38 16.53
N LEU A 15 -13.34 9.17 17.23
CA LEU A 15 -13.16 10.58 16.91
C LEU A 15 -12.50 10.77 15.54
N ILE A 16 -11.46 10.00 15.21
CA ILE A 16 -10.80 10.03 13.89
C ILE A 16 -11.82 9.71 12.78
N GLU A 17 -12.61 8.65 12.94
CA GLU A 17 -13.61 8.23 11.98
C GLU A 17 -14.68 9.31 11.74
N LYS A 18 -15.14 9.95 12.82
CA LYS A 18 -16.14 11.00 12.75
C LYS A 18 -15.60 12.28 12.09
N GLU A 19 -14.50 12.81 12.59
CA GLU A 19 -13.97 14.12 12.18
C GLU A 19 -13.36 14.09 10.78
N LEU A 20 -12.80 12.95 10.35
CA LEU A 20 -12.14 12.80 9.05
C LEU A 20 -12.96 11.96 8.05
N SER A 21 -14.28 11.88 8.26
CA SER A 21 -15.19 11.08 7.42
C SER A 21 -15.16 11.43 5.92
N LYS A 22 -14.82 12.69 5.58
CA LYS A 22 -14.71 13.18 4.20
C LYS A 22 -13.27 13.24 3.66
N ASP A 23 -12.29 12.88 4.49
CA ASP A 23 -10.87 12.86 4.12
C ASP A 23 -10.26 11.49 4.44
N PRO A 24 -10.45 10.51 3.56
CA PRO A 24 -10.00 9.14 3.81
C PRO A 24 -8.46 9.04 3.93
N GLY A 25 -7.71 9.94 3.28
CA GLY A 25 -6.25 9.96 3.34
C GLY A 25 -5.75 10.37 4.73
N SER A 26 -6.23 11.51 5.23
CA SER A 26 -5.92 11.95 6.59
C SER A 26 -6.41 10.96 7.63
N ARG A 27 -7.63 10.43 7.45
CA ARG A 27 -8.20 9.40 8.34
C ARG A 27 -7.32 8.16 8.44
N ALA A 28 -6.82 7.66 7.31
CA ALA A 28 -5.90 6.53 7.29
C ALA A 28 -4.59 6.86 8.00
N ALA A 29 -4.00 8.03 7.73
CA ALA A 29 -2.75 8.45 8.37
C ALA A 29 -2.85 8.51 9.90
N PHE A 30 -3.92 9.09 10.43
CA PHE A 30 -4.14 9.16 11.88
C PHE A 30 -4.44 7.79 12.49
N ASN A 31 -5.23 6.94 11.83
CA ASN A 31 -5.46 5.57 12.28
C ASN A 31 -4.14 4.79 12.39
N ILE A 32 -3.30 4.83 11.35
CA ILE A 32 -1.99 4.14 11.34
C ILE A 32 -1.12 4.63 12.50
N ALA A 33 -1.00 5.94 12.69
CA ALA A 33 -0.21 6.51 13.76
C ALA A 33 -0.72 6.12 15.16
N LEU A 34 -2.04 6.12 15.36
CA LEU A 34 -2.66 5.71 16.62
C LEU A 34 -2.41 4.23 16.94
N HIS A 35 -2.55 3.35 15.95
CA HIS A 35 -2.29 1.92 16.09
C HIS A 35 -0.82 1.65 16.43
N ASP A 36 0.11 2.31 15.73
CA ASP A 36 1.55 2.20 16.01
C ASP A 36 1.87 2.66 17.44
N ALA A 37 1.38 3.84 17.85
CA ALA A 37 1.61 4.38 19.18
C ALA A 37 1.05 3.47 20.30
N PHE A 38 -0.16 2.93 20.11
CA PHE A 38 -0.79 2.02 21.07
C PHE A 38 -0.05 0.68 21.18
N CYS A 39 0.39 0.12 20.05
CA CYS A 39 1.16 -1.11 20.03
C CYS A 39 2.53 -0.93 20.71
N LYS A 40 3.20 0.19 20.43
CA LYS A 40 4.46 0.57 21.08
C LYS A 40 4.29 0.76 22.60
N SER A 41 3.24 1.45 23.05
CA SER A 41 2.99 1.62 24.49
C SER A 41 2.67 0.31 25.21
N SER A 42 2.13 -0.67 24.47
CA SER A 42 1.80 -2.01 24.99
C SER A 42 2.91 -3.04 24.75
N ASN A 43 4.04 -2.64 24.15
CA ASN A 43 5.15 -3.52 23.77
C ASN A 43 4.72 -4.75 22.96
N ILE A 44 3.80 -4.57 22.01
CA ILE A 44 3.36 -5.62 21.07
C ILE A 44 3.61 -5.16 19.63
N SER A 45 3.85 -6.10 18.71
CA SER A 45 3.87 -5.76 17.29
C SER A 45 2.45 -5.47 16.79
N LEU A 46 2.34 -4.57 15.81
CA LEU A 46 1.06 -4.28 15.15
C LEU A 46 0.45 -5.53 14.51
N SER A 47 1.28 -6.40 13.93
CA SER A 47 0.86 -7.69 13.36
C SER A 47 0.19 -8.59 14.40
N LYS A 48 0.76 -8.67 15.61
CA LYS A 48 0.18 -9.43 16.72
C LYS A 48 -1.12 -8.81 17.21
N PHE A 49 -1.17 -7.48 17.32
CA PHE A 49 -2.38 -6.76 17.69
C PHE A 49 -3.54 -6.99 16.70
N LEU A 50 -3.25 -6.95 15.40
CA LEU A 50 -4.23 -7.21 14.33
C LEU A 50 -4.54 -8.71 14.12
N GLY A 51 -3.85 -9.59 14.84
CA GLY A 51 -4.10 -11.03 14.82
C GLY A 51 -3.70 -11.69 13.50
N THR A 52 -2.45 -11.51 13.05
CA THR A 52 -1.91 -12.20 11.86
C THR A 52 -2.22 -13.70 11.87
N LYS A 53 -2.90 -14.18 10.81
CA LYS A 53 -3.26 -15.60 10.61
C LYS A 53 -2.64 -16.25 9.37
N ILE A 54 -2.03 -15.46 8.50
CA ILE A 54 -1.54 -15.90 7.19
C ILE A 54 -0.03 -15.71 7.09
N ALA A 55 0.60 -16.52 6.25
CA ALA A 55 1.97 -16.30 5.82
C ALA A 55 2.09 -14.99 5.00
N PRO A 56 3.31 -14.43 4.86
CA PRO A 56 3.54 -13.27 4.00
C PRO A 56 2.97 -13.50 2.59
N LEU A 57 2.21 -12.52 2.10
CA LEU A 57 1.65 -12.55 0.76
C LEU A 57 2.73 -12.22 -0.28
N PRO A 58 2.66 -12.81 -1.49
CA PRO A 58 3.48 -12.35 -2.61
C PRO A 58 3.22 -10.85 -2.86
N THR A 59 4.30 -10.08 -2.99
CA THR A 59 4.21 -8.67 -3.37
C THR A 59 4.41 -8.50 -4.87
N SER A 60 3.84 -7.42 -5.41
CA SER A 60 4.10 -6.98 -6.78
C SER A 60 4.90 -5.68 -6.77
N VAL A 61 5.57 -5.42 -7.89
CA VAL A 61 6.22 -4.13 -8.16
C VAL A 61 5.55 -3.45 -9.36
N THR A 62 5.51 -2.13 -9.34
CA THR A 62 4.75 -1.34 -10.31
C THR A 62 5.66 -0.69 -11.34
N VAL A 63 5.44 -1.03 -12.60
CA VAL A 63 6.03 -0.39 -13.78
C VAL A 63 5.21 0.85 -14.13
N GLY A 64 5.89 1.98 -14.30
CA GLY A 64 5.27 3.27 -14.61
C GLY A 64 4.58 3.31 -15.99
N ILE A 65 3.87 4.40 -16.28
CA ILE A 65 3.43 4.69 -17.64
C ILE A 65 4.65 5.21 -18.41
N LYS A 66 5.07 4.46 -19.43
CA LYS A 66 6.26 4.74 -20.26
C LYS A 66 6.12 3.99 -21.60
N GLY A 67 7.07 4.21 -22.52
CA GLY A 67 7.11 3.51 -23.80
C GLY A 67 7.33 2.00 -23.63
N VAL A 68 7.09 1.25 -24.72
CA VAL A 68 7.17 -0.22 -24.73
C VAL A 68 8.57 -0.70 -24.35
N LYS A 69 9.63 -0.11 -24.92
CA LYS A 69 11.01 -0.52 -24.67
C LYS A 69 11.41 -0.30 -23.21
N GLU A 70 11.06 0.86 -22.66
CA GLU A 70 11.36 1.20 -21.28
C GLU A 70 10.52 0.37 -20.29
N THR A 71 9.31 -0.03 -20.69
CA THR A 71 8.48 -0.97 -19.91
C THR A 71 9.17 -2.33 -19.83
N LEU A 72 9.63 -2.88 -20.96
CA LEU A 72 10.30 -4.19 -21.00
C LEU A 72 11.59 -4.18 -20.18
N ALA A 73 12.42 -3.14 -20.34
CA ALA A 73 13.66 -3.02 -19.58
C ALA A 73 13.42 -2.94 -18.06
N GLU A 74 12.40 -2.19 -17.61
CA GLU A 74 12.07 -2.11 -16.18
C GLU A 74 11.47 -3.43 -15.65
N ILE A 75 10.71 -4.16 -16.47
CA ILE A 75 10.23 -5.51 -16.12
C ILE A 75 11.41 -6.44 -15.89
N GLU A 76 12.39 -6.45 -16.80
CA GLU A 76 13.60 -7.27 -16.70
C GLU A 76 14.39 -6.95 -15.43
N GLU A 77 14.62 -5.66 -15.14
CA GLU A 77 15.27 -5.21 -13.91
C GLU A 77 14.54 -5.71 -12.65
N TYR A 78 13.22 -5.65 -12.64
CA TYR A 78 12.43 -6.14 -11.52
C TYR A 78 12.44 -7.68 -11.40
N CYS A 79 12.44 -8.40 -12.51
CA CYS A 79 12.62 -9.84 -12.52
C CYS A 79 14.00 -10.23 -11.95
N ASP A 80 15.06 -9.53 -12.35
CA ASP A 80 16.42 -9.72 -11.84
C ASP A 80 16.53 -9.40 -10.34
N ALA A 81 15.75 -8.42 -9.86
CA ALA A 81 15.61 -8.13 -8.43
C ALA A 81 14.76 -9.16 -7.65
N GLY A 82 14.23 -10.19 -8.32
CA GLY A 82 13.52 -11.31 -7.72
C GLY A 82 12.00 -11.13 -7.60
N PHE A 83 11.42 -10.09 -8.21
CA PHE A 83 9.97 -9.92 -8.24
C PHE A 83 9.34 -10.92 -9.21
N LYS A 84 8.26 -11.57 -8.77
CA LYS A 84 7.51 -12.56 -9.55
C LYS A 84 6.18 -12.05 -10.10
N HIS A 85 5.69 -10.94 -9.56
CA HIS A 85 4.40 -10.36 -9.93
C HIS A 85 4.65 -8.91 -10.33
N ILE A 86 4.33 -8.57 -11.57
CA ILE A 86 4.54 -7.22 -12.10
C ILE A 86 3.21 -6.56 -12.39
N LYS A 87 3.06 -5.31 -11.96
CA LYS A 87 1.89 -4.46 -12.25
C LYS A 87 2.29 -3.39 -13.26
N ILE A 88 1.69 -3.41 -14.43
CA ILE A 88 1.93 -2.41 -15.49
C ILE A 88 0.83 -1.34 -15.41
N LYS A 89 1.20 -0.06 -15.24
CA LYS A 89 0.22 1.05 -15.26
C LYS A 89 -0.19 1.38 -16.70
N LEU A 90 -1.46 1.23 -17.03
CA LEU A 90 -2.08 1.61 -18.31
C LEU A 90 -2.95 2.89 -18.15
N GLY A 91 -3.48 3.41 -19.27
CA GLY A 91 -4.51 4.44 -19.28
C GLY A 91 -4.14 5.76 -19.94
N GLN A 92 -3.15 5.77 -20.85
CA GLN A 92 -2.76 6.99 -21.57
C GLN A 92 -3.26 7.00 -23.04
N GLN A 93 -3.04 5.91 -23.78
CA GLN A 93 -3.54 5.72 -25.14
C GLN A 93 -3.81 4.24 -25.38
N ILE A 94 -5.02 3.90 -25.85
CA ILE A 94 -5.47 2.50 -25.95
C ILE A 94 -4.57 1.64 -26.84
N ASP A 95 -4.16 2.16 -28.00
CA ASP A 95 -3.35 1.40 -28.95
C ASP A 95 -1.95 1.11 -28.39
N GLN A 96 -1.35 2.09 -27.69
CA GLN A 96 -0.06 1.93 -27.01
C GLN A 96 -0.16 0.99 -25.80
N ASP A 97 -1.28 1.06 -25.06
CA ASP A 97 -1.54 0.18 -23.93
C ASP A 97 -1.68 -1.28 -24.39
N ILE A 98 -2.37 -1.52 -25.52
CA ILE A 98 -2.47 -2.85 -26.15
C ILE A 98 -1.09 -3.34 -26.59
N GLU A 99 -0.34 -2.52 -27.35
CA GLU A 99 1.01 -2.87 -27.82
C GLU A 99 1.92 -3.25 -26.66
N ARG A 100 1.90 -2.45 -25.59
CA ARG A 100 2.71 -2.70 -24.39
C ARG A 100 2.38 -4.04 -23.74
N ILE A 101 1.11 -4.38 -23.55
CA ILE A 101 0.75 -5.66 -22.94
C ILE A 101 1.15 -6.83 -23.84
N LEU A 102 0.88 -6.76 -25.15
CA LEU A 102 1.25 -7.82 -26.09
C LEU A 102 2.76 -8.09 -26.04
N LYS A 103 3.58 -7.03 -26.03
CA LYS A 103 5.04 -7.15 -26.01
C LYS A 103 5.60 -7.74 -24.72
N THR A 104 4.89 -7.63 -23.61
CA THR A 104 5.32 -8.22 -22.32
C THR A 104 5.00 -9.70 -22.18
N GLN A 105 4.26 -10.28 -23.14
CA GLN A 105 3.87 -11.69 -23.16
C GLN A 105 4.65 -12.52 -24.20
N GLU A 106 5.47 -11.85 -25.03
CA GLU A 106 6.43 -12.48 -25.95
C GLU A 106 7.65 -12.99 -25.20
#